data_AF-A0A0B7NZB1-F1
#
_entry.id   AF-A0A0B7NZB1-F1
#
_cell.length_a   1.000
_cell.length_b   1.000
_cell.length_c   1.000
_cell.angle_alpha   90.00
_cell.angle_beta   90.00
_cell.angle_gamma   90.00
#
_symmetry.space_group_name_H-M   'P 1'
#
loop_
_entity.id
_entity.type
_entity.pdbx_description
1 polymer ?
#
loop_
_entity_poly.entity_id
_entity_poly.type
_entity_poly.pdbx_seq_one_letter_code
_entity_poly.pdbx_strand_id
1 'polypeptide(L)'
;MTELPVPVPGTTSDTLMWADPTTVEPEALDQLRAISRLPWLAKLRVMPDVHLGKGATVGSVIAMRDAVSPAAVGVDIGCGMVAARTNLTVDDLPDSLHAIRSRLEELVPVGWKSHTGTAPVLSRDEQLKGRFTTLFDRFGQLRAPHIDDRETRALSQSGTLGGGNHFLELQADDTGTVWLMLHSGSRNIGKELADRHITEAKGLDHNLDLPDRDLAVFLAGTPEMDDYLHDLYWAQEYARLNRDIMMRTFKGVIGLTPSGRSGGCVSRPVARGSGQGDWSDHDEQQEASHPGAGRPQARAGRQDARRRQRHRRGVSRARSVRADVLPVA
;
A
#
# COMPACT_ATOMS: atom_id res chain seq x y z
N MET A 1 1.91 -12.59 -31.96
CA MET A 1 1.95 -11.94 -30.64
C MET A 1 2.52 -10.56 -30.82
N THR A 2 1.85 -9.54 -30.32
CA THR A 2 2.38 -8.17 -30.31
C THR A 2 3.60 -8.13 -29.39
N GLU A 3 4.71 -7.56 -29.85
CA GLU A 3 5.89 -7.36 -29.01
C GLU A 3 5.60 -6.27 -27.98
N LEU A 4 5.78 -6.57 -26.70
CA LEU A 4 5.58 -5.65 -25.59
C LEU A 4 6.94 -5.14 -25.07
N PRO A 5 7.01 -3.90 -24.55
CA PRO A 5 5.93 -2.93 -24.44
C PRO A 5 5.58 -2.23 -25.76
N VAL A 6 4.35 -1.74 -25.86
CA VAL A 6 3.88 -0.90 -26.99
C VAL A 6 3.73 0.56 -26.58
N PRO A 7 3.89 1.52 -27.50
CA PRO A 7 3.51 2.91 -27.24
C PRO A 7 1.99 3.04 -27.09
N VAL A 8 1.54 3.93 -26.21
CA VAL A 8 0.10 4.22 -26.08
C VAL A 8 -0.34 5.17 -27.21
N PRO A 9 -1.33 4.81 -28.05
CA PRO A 9 -1.76 5.66 -29.15
C PRO A 9 -2.20 7.06 -28.71
N GLY A 10 -1.68 8.11 -29.35
CA GLY A 10 -2.03 9.50 -29.05
C GLY A 10 -1.32 10.10 -27.84
N THR A 11 -0.23 9.48 -27.37
CA THR A 11 0.60 9.96 -26.25
C THR A 11 2.01 10.35 -26.70
N THR A 12 2.79 10.95 -25.80
CA THR A 12 4.23 11.21 -26.02
C THR A 12 5.03 9.91 -26.14
N SER A 13 6.16 9.94 -26.85
CA SER A 13 6.95 8.74 -27.20
C SER A 13 7.55 7.96 -26.03
N ASP A 14 7.53 8.49 -24.80
CA ASP A 14 8.02 7.81 -23.58
C ASP A 14 6.87 7.28 -22.70
N THR A 15 5.69 7.05 -23.29
CA THR A 15 4.55 6.36 -22.65
C THR A 15 4.45 4.94 -23.17
N LEU A 16 4.74 3.96 -22.30
CA LEU A 16 4.83 2.54 -22.67
C LEU A 16 3.80 1.71 -21.90
N MET A 17 3.21 0.72 -22.58
CA MET A 17 2.15 -0.14 -22.07
C MET A 17 2.49 -1.62 -22.26
N TRP A 18 2.20 -2.43 -21.24
CA TRP A 18 2.32 -3.89 -21.23
C TRP A 18 0.95 -4.56 -21.39
N ALA A 19 0.13 -4.03 -22.29
CA ALA A 19 -1.19 -4.51 -22.62
C ALA A 19 -1.43 -4.30 -24.12
N ASP A 20 -2.39 -5.01 -24.70
CA ASP A 20 -2.90 -4.68 -26.02
C ASP A 20 -3.80 -3.43 -25.91
N PRO A 21 -3.49 -2.30 -26.56
CA PRO A 21 -4.31 -1.09 -26.45
C PRO A 21 -5.75 -1.30 -26.94
N THR A 22 -6.00 -2.31 -27.78
CA THR A 22 -7.35 -2.62 -28.28
C THR A 22 -8.23 -3.32 -27.24
N THR A 23 -7.64 -3.87 -26.18
CA THR A 23 -8.38 -4.51 -25.07
C THR A 23 -8.62 -3.57 -23.90
N VAL A 24 -8.06 -2.35 -23.94
CA VAL A 24 -8.20 -1.35 -22.89
C VAL A 24 -9.41 -0.46 -23.18
N GLU A 25 -10.19 -0.17 -22.15
CA GLU A 25 -11.36 0.72 -22.20
C GLU A 25 -10.99 2.09 -22.79
N PRO A 26 -11.79 2.64 -23.73
CA PRO A 26 -11.51 3.95 -24.34
C PRO A 26 -11.29 5.07 -23.33
N GLU A 27 -12.05 5.09 -22.24
CA GLU A 27 -11.97 6.07 -21.17
C GLU A 27 -10.64 6.00 -20.42
N ALA A 28 -10.12 4.79 -20.20
CA ALA A 28 -8.81 4.59 -19.59
C ALA A 28 -7.69 5.07 -20.54
N LEU A 29 -7.81 4.82 -21.85
CA LEU A 29 -6.88 5.35 -22.84
C LEU A 29 -6.91 6.88 -22.89
N ASP A 30 -8.08 7.50 -22.81
CA ASP A 30 -8.22 8.96 -22.77
C ASP A 30 -7.60 9.56 -21.51
N GLN A 31 -7.77 8.90 -20.36
CA GLN A 31 -7.11 9.30 -19.12
C GLN A 31 -5.58 9.19 -19.23
N LEU A 32 -5.05 8.10 -19.81
CA LEU A 32 -3.60 7.98 -20.09
C LEU A 32 -3.09 9.09 -21.01
N ARG A 33 -3.87 9.45 -22.03
CA ARG A 33 -3.54 10.58 -22.93
C ARG A 33 -3.52 11.90 -22.18
N ALA A 34 -4.49 12.15 -21.31
CA ALA A 34 -4.51 13.35 -20.46
C ALA A 34 -3.28 13.43 -19.55
N ILE A 35 -2.94 12.33 -18.85
CA ILE A 35 -1.74 12.23 -18.02
C ILE A 35 -0.48 12.47 -18.86
N SER A 36 -0.41 11.90 -20.07
CA SER A 36 0.75 12.01 -20.97
C SER A 36 1.10 13.45 -21.37
N ARG A 37 0.14 14.37 -21.26
CA ARG A 37 0.25 15.79 -21.61
C ARG A 37 0.59 16.69 -20.42
N LEU A 38 0.64 16.16 -19.20
CA LEU A 38 0.96 16.96 -18.02
C LEU A 38 2.37 17.56 -18.11
N PRO A 39 2.55 18.86 -17.78
CA PRO A 39 3.84 19.54 -17.95
C PRO A 39 4.92 18.96 -17.02
N TRP A 40 4.51 18.37 -15.89
CA TRP A 40 5.43 17.75 -14.93
C TRP A 40 5.75 16.30 -15.27
N LEU A 41 5.12 15.67 -16.27
CA LEU A 41 5.34 14.26 -16.55
C LEU A 41 6.79 14.01 -17.00
N ALA A 42 7.43 13.07 -16.32
CA ALA A 42 8.75 12.58 -16.66
C ALA A 42 8.68 11.28 -17.47
N LYS A 43 7.84 10.33 -17.05
CA LYS A 43 7.62 9.01 -17.67
C LYS A 43 6.27 8.43 -17.26
N LEU A 44 5.61 7.72 -18.18
CA LEU A 44 4.39 6.95 -17.91
C LEU A 44 4.61 5.48 -18.29
N ARG A 45 4.30 4.56 -17.38
CA ARG A 45 4.36 3.11 -17.61
C ARG A 45 3.01 2.50 -17.22
N VAL A 46 2.44 1.70 -18.10
CA VAL A 46 1.09 1.16 -17.98
C VAL A 46 1.16 -0.36 -17.90
N MET A 47 0.59 -0.91 -16.84
CA MET A 47 0.57 -2.33 -16.54
C MET A 47 -0.61 -3.04 -17.25
N PRO A 48 -0.60 -4.39 -17.35
CA PRO A 48 -1.64 -5.15 -18.04
C PRO A 48 -3.05 -4.98 -17.47
N ASP A 49 -3.16 -4.65 -16.20
CA ASP A 49 -4.39 -4.50 -15.41
C ASP A 49 -4.96 -3.07 -15.43
N VAL A 50 -4.51 -2.25 -16.38
CA VAL A 50 -4.95 -0.86 -16.50
C VAL A 50 -6.46 -0.74 -16.71
N HIS A 51 -7.08 0.15 -15.94
CA HIS A 51 -8.49 0.51 -16.08
C HIS A 51 -8.73 1.94 -15.58
N LEU A 52 -9.92 2.45 -15.86
CA LEU A 52 -10.32 3.80 -15.47
C LEU A 52 -10.24 3.97 -13.95
N GLY A 53 -9.60 5.05 -13.51
CA GLY A 53 -9.55 5.43 -12.10
C GLY A 53 -10.02 6.87 -11.88
N LYS A 54 -10.22 7.24 -10.62
CA LYS A 54 -10.52 8.63 -10.25
C LYS A 54 -9.25 9.48 -10.28
N GLY A 55 -9.10 10.38 -11.24
CA GLY A 55 -7.91 11.20 -11.48
C GLY A 55 -6.81 10.54 -12.29
N ALA A 56 -6.32 9.39 -11.85
CA ALA A 56 -5.35 8.60 -12.61
C ALA A 56 -5.83 7.17 -12.82
N THR A 57 -5.41 6.55 -13.92
CA THR A 57 -5.66 5.13 -14.17
C THR A 57 -5.06 4.26 -13.06
N VAL A 58 -5.79 3.23 -12.65
CA VAL A 58 -5.22 2.11 -11.90
C VAL A 58 -4.35 1.29 -12.87
N GLY A 59 -3.32 0.60 -12.37
CA GLY A 59 -2.38 -0.14 -13.21
C GLY A 59 -1.39 0.79 -13.91
N SER A 60 -1.03 1.94 -13.31
CA SER A 60 -0.07 2.86 -13.92
C SER A 60 1.01 3.36 -12.94
N VAL A 61 2.19 3.66 -13.50
CA VAL A 61 3.30 4.32 -12.81
C VAL A 61 3.53 5.67 -13.48
N ILE A 62 3.24 6.74 -12.74
CA ILE A 62 3.31 8.13 -13.20
C ILE A 62 4.50 8.79 -12.52
N ALA A 63 5.59 8.94 -13.25
CA ALA A 63 6.77 9.65 -12.74
C ALA A 63 6.67 11.13 -13.12
N MET A 64 6.68 12.02 -12.13
CA MET A 64 6.65 13.48 -12.32
C MET A 64 7.97 14.13 -11.90
N ARG A 65 8.31 15.27 -12.48
CA ARG A 65 9.45 16.12 -12.09
C ARG A 65 8.93 17.25 -11.21
N ASP A 66 9.53 17.38 -10.04
CA ASP A 66 9.28 18.52 -9.15
C ASP A 66 7.79 18.76 -8.82
N ALA A 67 6.96 17.70 -8.87
CA ALA A 67 5.53 17.75 -8.60
C ALA A 67 4.99 16.40 -8.08
N VAL A 68 3.90 16.45 -7.32
CA VAL A 68 3.18 15.28 -6.79
C VAL A 68 1.68 15.46 -6.96
N SER A 69 0.99 14.48 -7.54
CA SER A 69 -0.47 14.48 -7.64
C SER A 69 -1.06 13.57 -6.57
N PRO A 70 -1.79 14.10 -5.57
CA PRO A 70 -2.39 13.29 -4.52
C PRO A 70 -3.46 12.32 -5.04
N ALA A 71 -4.17 12.68 -6.11
CA ALA A 71 -5.14 11.78 -6.75
C ALA A 71 -4.46 10.62 -7.52
N ALA A 72 -3.24 10.84 -8.04
CA ALA A 72 -2.44 9.79 -8.67
C ALA A 72 -1.84 8.81 -7.66
N VAL A 73 -1.63 9.24 -6.41
CA VAL A 73 -1.32 8.37 -5.27
C VAL A 73 -2.53 7.49 -4.94
N GLY A 74 -3.73 8.08 -4.90
CA GLY A 74 -4.97 7.39 -4.60
C GLY A 74 -5.47 7.63 -3.17
N VAL A 75 -6.76 7.36 -2.95
CA VAL A 75 -7.45 7.69 -1.69
C VAL A 75 -7.24 6.65 -0.58
N ASP A 76 -6.92 5.41 -0.92
CA ASP A 76 -6.52 4.41 0.07
C ASP A 76 -4.99 4.37 0.18
N ILE A 77 -4.45 5.37 0.89
CA ILE A 77 -3.01 5.56 1.03
C ILE A 77 -2.39 4.31 1.66
N GLY A 78 -1.32 3.80 1.04
CA GLY A 78 -0.62 2.62 1.54
C GLY A 78 -1.44 1.32 1.50
N CYS A 79 -2.54 1.25 0.73
CA CYS A 79 -3.19 -0.01 0.41
C CYS A 79 -2.16 -0.98 -0.20
N GLY A 80 -2.14 -2.22 0.28
CA GLY A 80 -1.09 -3.15 -0.08
C GLY A 80 -1.28 -4.55 0.49
N MET A 81 -0.39 -5.42 0.05
CA MET A 81 -0.47 -6.86 0.28
C MET A 81 0.65 -7.33 1.21
N VAL A 82 0.29 -8.18 2.16
CA VAL A 82 1.26 -8.98 2.92
C VAL A 82 0.98 -10.44 2.63
N ALA A 83 2.02 -11.16 2.24
CA ALA A 83 2.01 -12.62 2.11
C ALA A 83 2.98 -13.23 3.11
N ALA A 84 2.57 -14.35 3.69
CA ALA A 84 3.29 -15.02 4.74
C ALA A 84 3.31 -16.52 4.52
N ARG A 85 4.48 -17.05 4.20
CA ARG A 85 4.68 -18.49 4.12
C ARG A 85 4.64 -19.09 5.53
N THR A 86 3.85 -20.12 5.73
CA THR A 86 3.84 -20.89 6.98
C THR A 86 4.68 -22.16 6.83
N ASN A 87 4.90 -22.86 7.94
CA ASN A 87 5.44 -24.21 7.95
C ASN A 87 4.33 -25.29 7.95
N LEU A 88 3.08 -24.90 7.72
CA LEU A 88 1.94 -25.79 7.65
C LEU A 88 1.71 -26.23 6.21
N THR A 89 1.17 -27.42 6.07
CA THR A 89 0.62 -27.98 4.84
C THR A 89 -0.90 -28.07 4.93
N VAL A 90 -1.57 -28.32 3.80
CA VAL A 90 -3.02 -28.54 3.80
C VAL A 90 -3.42 -29.67 4.77
N ASP A 91 -2.59 -30.71 4.92
CA ASP A 91 -2.85 -31.84 5.82
C ASP A 91 -2.77 -31.47 7.32
N ASP A 92 -2.16 -30.33 7.65
CA ASP A 92 -2.11 -29.81 9.03
C ASP A 92 -3.37 -29.01 9.40
N LEU A 93 -4.20 -28.66 8.41
CA LEU A 93 -5.42 -27.88 8.61
C LEU A 93 -6.59 -28.79 9.03
N PRO A 94 -7.55 -28.27 9.82
CA PRO A 94 -8.77 -29.01 10.11
C PRO A 94 -9.64 -29.17 8.85
N ASP A 95 -10.45 -30.23 8.81
CA ASP A 95 -11.42 -30.49 7.72
C ASP A 95 -12.36 -29.30 7.46
N SER A 96 -12.63 -28.50 8.49
CA SER A 96 -13.42 -27.28 8.39
C SER A 96 -12.67 -26.06 8.92
N LEU A 97 -12.51 -25.06 8.06
CA LEU A 97 -11.94 -23.76 8.40
C LEU A 97 -12.94 -22.82 9.10
N HIS A 98 -14.17 -23.28 9.40
CA HIS A 98 -15.20 -22.44 10.01
C HIS A 98 -14.74 -21.83 11.33
N ALA A 99 -14.12 -22.62 12.22
CA ALA A 99 -13.65 -22.13 13.51
C ALA A 99 -12.56 -21.06 13.36
N ILE A 100 -11.64 -21.23 12.41
CA ILE A 100 -10.58 -20.27 12.10
C ILE A 100 -11.20 -18.97 11.59
N ARG A 101 -12.08 -19.07 10.58
CA ARG A 101 -12.77 -17.92 10.00
C ARG A 101 -13.56 -17.15 11.06
N SER A 102 -14.41 -17.83 11.83
CA SER A 102 -15.23 -17.21 12.87
C SER A 102 -14.38 -16.50 13.92
N ARG A 103 -13.25 -17.09 14.33
CA ARG A 103 -12.33 -16.46 15.27
C ARG A 103 -11.62 -15.24 14.69
N LEU A 104 -11.28 -15.26 13.40
CA LEU A 104 -10.70 -14.11 12.70
C LEU A 104 -11.71 -12.96 12.58
N GLU A 105 -12.96 -13.25 12.19
CA GLU A 105 -14.01 -12.24 12.07
C GLU A 105 -14.34 -11.57 13.41
N GLU A 106 -14.17 -12.28 14.53
CA GLU A 106 -14.31 -11.73 15.89
C GLU A 106 -13.16 -10.77 16.25
N LEU A 107 -11.93 -11.11 15.86
CA LEU A 107 -10.71 -10.36 16.24
C LEU A 107 -10.29 -9.30 15.22
N VAL A 108 -10.77 -9.39 13.98
CA VAL A 108 -10.48 -8.48 12.87
C VAL A 108 -11.80 -8.01 12.28
N PRO A 109 -12.32 -6.86 12.73
CA PRO A 109 -13.55 -6.28 12.20
C PRO A 109 -13.48 -6.07 10.68
N VAL A 110 -14.55 -6.47 10.00
CA VAL A 110 -14.70 -6.37 8.54
C VAL A 110 -15.74 -5.34 8.13
N GLY A 111 -15.63 -4.83 6.90
CA GLY A 111 -16.54 -3.83 6.34
C GLY A 111 -16.46 -2.50 7.08
N TRP A 112 -17.62 -2.05 7.59
CA TRP A 112 -17.78 -0.79 8.32
C TRP A 112 -17.59 -0.92 9.84
N LYS A 113 -17.36 -2.14 10.34
CA LYS A 113 -17.15 -2.38 11.77
C LYS A 113 -15.78 -1.89 12.23
N SER A 114 -15.67 -1.60 13.52
CA SER A 114 -14.45 -1.18 14.19
C SER A 114 -14.35 -1.82 15.58
N HIS A 115 -13.19 -1.72 16.21
CA HIS A 115 -12.99 -2.16 17.59
C HIS A 115 -13.71 -1.24 18.58
N THR A 116 -14.13 -1.79 19.72
CA THR A 116 -14.43 -0.99 20.91
C THR A 116 -13.10 -0.60 21.57
N GLY A 117 -12.54 0.55 21.21
CA GLY A 117 -11.21 0.98 21.66
C GLY A 117 -10.13 0.63 20.64
N THR A 118 -9.24 -0.32 20.96
CA THR A 118 -8.13 -0.73 20.09
C THR A 118 -8.11 -2.23 19.88
N ALA A 119 -7.37 -2.71 18.86
CA ALA A 119 -7.28 -4.13 18.57
C ALA A 119 -6.76 -4.94 19.78
N PRO A 120 -7.41 -6.07 20.17
CA PRO A 120 -7.04 -6.83 21.37
C PRO A 120 -5.57 -7.27 21.43
N VAL A 121 -4.95 -7.55 20.28
CA VAL A 121 -3.55 -7.97 20.19
C VAL A 121 -2.57 -6.92 20.74
N LEU A 122 -2.92 -5.63 20.70
CA LEU A 122 -2.08 -4.54 21.23
C LEU A 122 -1.90 -4.61 22.74
N SER A 123 -2.82 -5.26 23.47
CA SER A 123 -2.66 -5.49 24.91
C SER A 123 -1.69 -6.63 25.25
N ARG A 124 -1.27 -7.42 24.26
CA ARG A 124 -0.48 -8.66 24.44
C ARG A 124 0.85 -8.63 23.70
N ASP A 125 1.07 -7.61 22.87
CA ASP A 125 2.28 -7.45 22.07
C ASP A 125 2.86 -6.05 22.30
N GLU A 126 3.84 -5.98 23.22
CA GLU A 126 4.47 -4.71 23.61
C GLU A 126 5.19 -4.01 22.46
N GLN A 127 5.71 -4.76 21.48
CA GLN A 127 6.37 -4.17 20.31
C GLN A 127 5.35 -3.48 19.40
N LEU A 128 4.23 -4.14 19.09
CA LEU A 128 3.15 -3.52 18.31
C LEU A 128 2.52 -2.35 19.06
N LYS A 129 2.33 -2.48 20.37
CA LYS A 129 1.82 -1.40 21.22
C LYS A 129 2.75 -0.18 21.19
N GLY A 130 4.05 -0.37 21.33
CA GLY A 130 5.03 0.72 21.23
C GLY A 130 4.96 1.45 19.89
N ARG A 131 4.93 0.72 18.77
CA ARG A 131 4.76 1.29 17.43
C ARG A 131 3.44 2.03 17.27
N PHE A 132 2.36 1.47 17.80
CA PHE A 132 1.04 2.11 17.82
C PHE A 132 1.06 3.43 18.59
N THR A 133 1.61 3.44 19.80
CA THR A 133 1.75 4.66 20.62
C THR A 133 2.58 5.72 19.88
N THR A 134 3.77 5.37 19.37
CA THR A 134 4.61 6.32 18.62
C THR A 134 3.94 6.91 17.38
N LEU A 135 3.11 6.12 16.68
CA LEU A 135 2.34 6.62 15.54
C LEU A 135 1.28 7.64 15.98
N PHE A 136 0.51 7.31 17.02
CA PHE A 136 -0.59 8.15 17.50
C PHE A 136 -0.12 9.37 18.30
N ASP A 137 1.05 9.34 18.95
CA ASP A 137 1.67 10.52 19.56
C ASP A 137 1.93 11.65 18.54
N ARG A 138 2.02 11.30 17.25
CA ARG A 138 2.19 12.23 16.13
C ARG A 138 0.88 12.54 15.41
N PHE A 139 -0.27 12.01 15.83
CA PHE A 139 -1.55 12.26 15.16
C PHE A 139 -1.90 13.76 15.16
N GLY A 140 -1.75 14.43 16.30
CA GLY A 140 -1.97 15.88 16.42
C GLY A 140 -0.95 16.76 15.67
N GLN A 141 0.00 16.16 14.96
CA GLN A 141 0.96 16.86 14.08
C GLN A 141 0.54 16.78 12.61
N LEU A 142 -0.52 16.03 12.27
CA LEU A 142 -1.09 15.98 10.93
C LEU A 142 -1.55 17.37 10.49
N ARG A 143 -1.36 17.67 9.22
CA ARG A 143 -1.47 19.04 8.67
C ARG A 143 -2.74 19.27 7.86
N ALA A 144 -3.42 18.19 7.45
CA ALA A 144 -4.70 18.28 6.79
C ALA A 144 -5.74 19.03 7.67
N PRO A 145 -6.50 19.97 7.10
CA PRO A 145 -7.47 20.76 7.86
C PRO A 145 -8.49 19.89 8.61
N HIS A 146 -8.77 20.24 9.87
CA HIS A 146 -9.80 19.62 10.73
C HIS A 146 -9.66 18.10 10.87
N ILE A 147 -8.44 17.54 10.91
CA ILE A 147 -8.21 16.08 10.99
C ILE A 147 -8.32 15.54 12.42
N ASP A 148 -8.25 16.42 13.41
CA ASP A 148 -8.29 16.08 14.83
C ASP A 148 -9.55 15.29 15.22
N ASP A 149 -10.69 15.60 14.58
CA ASP A 149 -11.97 14.92 14.84
C ASP A 149 -12.04 13.47 14.33
N ARG A 150 -10.99 12.99 13.65
CA ARG A 150 -10.87 11.62 13.14
C ARG A 150 -10.02 10.71 14.04
N GLU A 151 -9.35 11.22 15.07
CA GLU A 151 -8.43 10.42 15.89
C GLU A 151 -9.09 9.19 16.52
N THR A 152 -10.22 9.37 17.21
CA THR A 152 -10.99 8.28 17.83
C THR A 152 -11.39 7.19 16.83
N ARG A 153 -11.76 7.61 15.61
CA ARG A 153 -12.10 6.67 14.53
C ARG A 153 -10.85 5.95 14.01
N ALA A 154 -9.74 6.66 13.85
CA ALA A 154 -8.47 6.07 13.42
C ALA A 154 -7.96 5.04 14.44
N LEU A 155 -8.07 5.33 15.74
CA LEU A 155 -7.73 4.41 16.83
C LEU A 155 -8.54 3.11 16.74
N SER A 156 -9.87 3.24 16.64
CA SER A 156 -10.79 2.08 16.57
C SER A 156 -10.74 1.29 15.27
N GLN A 157 -10.25 1.89 14.18
CA GLN A 157 -10.05 1.21 12.90
C GLN A 157 -8.67 0.56 12.75
N SER A 158 -7.75 0.78 13.69
CA SER A 158 -6.45 0.12 13.68
C SER A 158 -6.60 -1.38 13.96
N GLY A 159 -6.08 -2.22 13.07
CA GLY A 159 -6.29 -3.66 13.08
C GLY A 159 -7.65 -4.09 12.53
N THR A 160 -8.22 -3.36 11.57
CA THR A 160 -9.48 -3.72 10.89
C THR A 160 -9.24 -3.94 9.41
N LEU A 161 -10.01 -4.86 8.82
CA LEU A 161 -9.84 -5.22 7.42
C LEU A 161 -10.38 -4.13 6.49
N GLY A 162 -11.60 -3.70 6.77
CA GLY A 162 -12.38 -2.84 5.88
C GLY A 162 -13.28 -3.56 4.91
N GLY A 163 -13.82 -2.78 3.96
CA GLY A 163 -14.62 -3.28 2.84
C GLY A 163 -13.93 -3.03 1.50
N GLY A 164 -14.66 -3.17 0.41
CA GLY A 164 -14.10 -3.07 -0.94
C GLY A 164 -13.36 -4.36 -1.31
N ASN A 165 -12.17 -4.23 -1.89
CA ASN A 165 -11.32 -5.35 -2.32
C ASN A 165 -10.37 -5.85 -1.21
N HIS A 166 -10.56 -5.43 0.04
CA HIS A 166 -9.75 -5.89 1.18
C HIS A 166 -10.16 -7.28 1.63
N PHE A 167 -9.17 -8.14 1.86
CA PHE A 167 -9.37 -9.55 2.21
C PHE A 167 -8.29 -10.07 3.15
N LEU A 168 -8.62 -11.15 3.83
CA LEU A 168 -7.71 -11.92 4.67
C LEU A 168 -7.97 -13.39 4.30
N GLU A 169 -6.98 -14.05 3.73
CA GLU A 169 -7.11 -15.36 3.10
C GLU A 169 -6.08 -16.36 3.63
N LEU A 170 -6.54 -17.60 3.75
CA LEU A 170 -5.68 -18.78 3.90
C LEU A 170 -5.58 -19.45 2.53
N GLN A 171 -4.38 -19.52 1.99
CA GLN A 171 -4.13 -20.06 0.65
C GLN A 171 -3.20 -21.27 0.72
N ALA A 172 -3.24 -22.14 -0.28
CA ALA A 172 -2.27 -23.20 -0.47
C ALA A 172 -1.60 -23.01 -1.83
N ASP A 173 -0.27 -23.18 -1.89
CA ASP A 173 0.45 -23.21 -3.16
C ASP A 173 0.41 -24.61 -3.80
N ASP A 174 0.99 -24.74 -5.00
CA ASP A 174 1.02 -25.99 -5.77
C ASP A 174 1.77 -27.13 -5.05
N THR A 175 2.53 -26.83 -3.99
CA THR A 175 3.23 -27.82 -3.15
C THR A 175 2.41 -28.23 -1.93
N GLY A 176 1.23 -27.63 -1.74
CA GLY A 176 0.39 -27.82 -0.56
C GLY A 176 0.86 -27.02 0.66
N THR A 177 1.82 -26.10 0.51
CA THR A 177 2.25 -25.22 1.62
C THR A 177 1.19 -24.16 1.86
N VAL A 178 0.85 -23.92 3.12
CA VAL A 178 -0.14 -22.92 3.52
C VAL A 178 0.48 -21.52 3.62
N TRP A 179 -0.21 -20.53 3.08
CA TRP A 179 0.13 -19.11 3.10
C TRP A 179 -0.98 -18.30 3.76
N LEU A 180 -0.57 -17.25 4.48
CA LEU A 180 -1.49 -16.20 4.96
C LEU A 180 -1.36 -15.01 4.01
N MET A 181 -2.46 -14.61 3.37
CA MET A 181 -2.50 -13.45 2.50
C MET A 181 -3.42 -12.39 3.10
N LEU A 182 -2.98 -11.14 3.09
CA LEU A 182 -3.72 -10.02 3.67
C LEU A 182 -3.65 -8.82 2.73
N HIS A 183 -4.82 -8.28 2.38
CA HIS A 183 -4.98 -7.04 1.64
C HIS A 183 -5.67 -6.00 2.51
N SER A 184 -4.99 -4.90 2.82
CA SER A 184 -5.61 -3.75 3.45
C SER A 184 -4.75 -2.49 3.34
N GLY A 185 -5.33 -1.35 3.71
CA GLY A 185 -4.68 -0.04 3.65
C GLY A 185 -4.88 0.79 4.91
N SER A 186 -4.94 2.11 4.72
CA SER A 186 -4.96 3.11 5.79
C SER A 186 -6.37 3.40 6.33
N ARG A 187 -7.37 2.61 5.94
CA ARG A 187 -8.75 2.74 6.41
C ARG A 187 -9.32 4.13 6.10
N ASN A 188 -10.33 4.58 6.86
CA ASN A 188 -10.95 5.87 6.58
C ASN A 188 -9.97 7.03 6.78
N ILE A 189 -9.02 6.93 7.72
CA ILE A 189 -8.12 8.05 8.01
C ILE A 189 -7.26 8.44 6.80
N GLY A 190 -6.71 7.48 6.05
CA GLY A 190 -5.98 7.81 4.83
C GLY A 190 -6.86 8.40 3.72
N LYS A 191 -8.12 7.95 3.60
CA LYS A 191 -9.10 8.57 2.70
C LYS A 191 -9.38 10.02 3.08
N GLU A 192 -9.58 10.31 4.36
CA GLU A 192 -9.82 11.69 4.84
C GLU A 192 -8.63 12.60 4.53
N LEU A 193 -7.41 12.14 4.78
CA LEU A 193 -6.18 12.85 4.44
C LEU A 193 -6.08 13.09 2.93
N ALA A 194 -6.28 12.05 2.12
CA ALA A 194 -6.23 12.16 0.67
C ALA A 194 -7.27 13.15 0.12
N ASP A 195 -8.53 13.05 0.54
CA ASP A 195 -9.61 13.90 0.03
C ASP A 195 -9.37 15.39 0.35
N ARG A 196 -8.81 15.70 1.52
CA ARG A 196 -8.52 17.08 1.95
C ARG A 196 -7.37 17.67 1.16
N HIS A 197 -6.26 16.93 1.03
CA HIS A 197 -5.12 17.32 0.21
C HIS A 197 -5.46 17.41 -1.28
N ILE A 198 -6.32 16.52 -1.81
CA ILE A 198 -6.84 16.62 -3.18
C ILE A 198 -7.66 17.90 -3.36
N THR A 199 -8.50 18.25 -2.37
CA THR A 199 -9.31 19.47 -2.41
C THR A 199 -8.44 20.72 -2.40
N GLU A 200 -7.41 20.73 -1.55
CA GLU A 200 -6.42 21.82 -1.50
C GLU A 200 -5.65 21.94 -2.82
N ALA A 201 -5.09 20.84 -3.33
CA ALA A 201 -4.35 20.84 -4.60
C ALA A 201 -5.20 21.40 -5.74
N LYS A 202 -6.48 21.03 -5.79
CA LYS A 202 -7.42 21.57 -6.77
C LYS A 202 -7.56 23.08 -6.63
N GLY A 203 -7.49 23.67 -5.46
CA GLY A 203 -7.66 25.12 -5.24
C GLY A 203 -6.49 25.98 -5.70
N LEU A 204 -5.32 25.41 -6.01
CA LEU A 204 -4.11 26.17 -6.31
C LEU A 204 -4.13 26.77 -7.73
N ASP A 205 -3.64 28.02 -7.87
CA ASP A 205 -3.68 28.81 -9.10
C ASP A 205 -3.09 28.07 -10.31
N HIS A 206 -1.95 27.40 -10.15
CA HIS A 206 -1.30 26.66 -11.26
C HIS A 206 -2.05 25.41 -11.71
N ASN A 207 -3.05 24.97 -10.95
CA ASN A 207 -3.92 23.84 -11.29
C ASN A 207 -5.27 24.30 -11.88
N LEU A 208 -5.54 25.61 -11.96
CA LEU A 208 -6.86 26.10 -12.34
C LEU A 208 -7.25 25.76 -13.78
N ASP A 209 -6.27 25.83 -14.69
CA ASP A 209 -6.44 25.60 -16.13
C ASP A 209 -6.23 24.14 -16.55
N LEU A 210 -6.10 23.21 -15.59
CA LEU A 210 -5.99 21.78 -15.91
C LEU A 210 -7.27 21.27 -16.57
N PRO A 211 -7.19 20.56 -17.71
CA PRO A 211 -8.37 19.98 -18.37
C PRO A 211 -9.13 18.99 -17.48
N ASP A 212 -8.40 18.31 -16.61
CA ASP A 212 -8.96 17.46 -15.55
C ASP A 212 -8.39 17.91 -14.21
N ARG A 213 -9.27 18.38 -13.33
CA ARG A 213 -8.91 18.86 -11.99
C ARG A 213 -8.53 17.73 -11.05
N ASP A 214 -8.89 16.48 -11.36
CA ASP A 214 -8.37 15.33 -10.63
C ASP A 214 -6.89 15.04 -10.96
N LEU A 215 -6.25 15.77 -11.89
CA LEU A 215 -4.80 15.73 -12.13
C LEU A 215 -4.01 16.83 -11.40
N ALA A 216 -4.65 17.56 -10.48
CA ALA A 216 -4.01 18.61 -9.70
C ALA A 216 -2.75 18.11 -8.97
N VAL A 217 -1.74 18.98 -8.87
CA VAL A 217 -0.45 18.66 -8.25
C VAL A 217 -0.02 19.69 -7.21
N PHE A 218 0.76 19.24 -6.23
CA PHE A 218 1.63 20.09 -5.43
C PHE A 218 3.00 20.20 -6.10
N LEU A 219 3.67 21.35 -5.95
CA LEU A 219 4.97 21.62 -6.57
C LEU A 219 6.10 21.52 -5.53
N ALA A 220 7.28 21.10 -5.98
CA ALA A 220 8.43 20.95 -5.10
C ALA A 220 8.83 22.28 -4.46
N GLY A 221 9.08 22.24 -3.15
CA GLY A 221 9.52 23.41 -2.37
C GLY A 221 8.39 24.33 -1.91
N THR A 222 7.12 23.94 -2.09
CA THR A 222 5.99 24.68 -1.53
C THR A 222 5.53 24.08 -0.19
N PRO A 223 4.96 24.90 0.72
CA PRO A 223 4.43 24.40 1.99
C PRO A 223 3.38 23.30 1.81
N GLU A 224 2.51 23.43 0.80
CA GLU A 224 1.43 22.47 0.54
C GLU A 224 1.99 21.09 0.16
N MET A 225 3.12 21.03 -0.58
CA MET A 225 3.79 19.76 -0.86
C MET A 225 4.39 19.16 0.41
N ASP A 226 5.02 19.97 1.25
CA ASP A 226 5.59 19.48 2.51
C ASP A 226 4.50 18.97 3.46
N ASP A 227 3.34 19.65 3.47
CA ASP A 227 2.20 19.28 4.28
C ASP A 227 1.57 17.97 3.82
N TYR A 228 1.38 17.83 2.50
CA TYR A 228 0.90 16.59 1.91
C TYR A 228 1.85 15.42 2.18
N LEU A 229 3.16 15.60 2.00
CA LEU A 229 4.13 14.53 2.20
C LEU A 229 4.22 14.10 3.66
N HIS A 230 4.13 15.04 4.60
CA HIS A 230 4.08 14.75 6.03
C HIS A 230 2.94 13.78 6.36
N ASP A 231 1.72 14.11 5.90
CA ASP A 231 0.53 13.32 6.19
C ASP A 231 0.49 12.01 5.40
N LEU A 232 0.98 12.01 4.16
CA LEU A 232 1.14 10.81 3.33
C LEU A 232 1.98 9.76 4.05
N TYR A 233 3.13 10.15 4.59
CA TYR A 233 4.01 9.20 5.28
C TYR A 233 3.41 8.68 6.58
N TRP A 234 2.69 9.52 7.33
CA TRP A 234 1.97 9.06 8.51
C TRP A 234 0.89 8.03 8.12
N ALA A 235 0.12 8.28 7.06
CA ALA A 235 -0.92 7.37 6.58
C ALA A 235 -0.35 6.03 6.05
N GLN A 236 0.81 6.06 5.39
CA GLN A 236 1.52 4.84 4.98
C GLN A 236 2.00 4.03 6.20
N GLU A 237 2.53 4.70 7.23
CA GLU A 237 2.93 4.05 8.47
C GLU A 237 1.72 3.44 9.20
N TYR A 238 0.58 4.14 9.21
CA TYR A 238 -0.69 3.62 9.70
C TYR A 238 -1.15 2.38 8.93
N ALA A 239 -1.12 2.40 7.58
CA ALA A 239 -1.51 1.25 6.75
C ALA A 239 -0.65 0.01 7.04
N ARG A 240 0.67 0.21 7.15
CA ARG A 240 1.61 -0.87 7.51
C ARG A 240 1.33 -1.41 8.91
N LEU A 241 1.16 -0.54 9.90
CA LEU A 241 0.83 -0.94 11.26
C LEU A 241 -0.51 -1.69 11.32
N ASN A 242 -1.51 -1.23 10.57
CA ASN A 242 -2.82 -1.89 10.45
C ASN A 242 -2.65 -3.33 9.96
N ARG A 243 -1.86 -3.54 8.89
CA ARG A 243 -1.56 -4.88 8.38
C ARG A 243 -0.76 -5.72 9.39
N ASP A 244 0.21 -5.13 10.08
CA ASP A 244 0.99 -5.85 11.11
C ASP A 244 0.13 -6.34 12.27
N ILE A 245 -0.80 -5.51 12.75
CA ILE A 245 -1.76 -5.86 13.80
C ILE A 245 -2.65 -7.03 13.35
N MET A 246 -3.20 -6.96 12.14
CA MET A 246 -4.02 -8.03 11.57
C MET A 246 -3.21 -9.31 11.33
N MET A 247 -2.00 -9.19 10.79
CA MET A 247 -1.14 -10.34 10.50
C MET A 247 -0.66 -11.02 11.79
N ARG A 248 -0.39 -10.26 12.86
CA ARG A 248 -0.11 -10.82 14.18
C ARG A 248 -1.31 -11.56 14.76
N THR A 249 -2.50 -10.98 14.61
CA THR A 249 -3.77 -11.61 15.01
C THR A 249 -4.00 -12.90 14.23
N PHE A 250 -3.79 -12.87 12.92
CA PHE A 250 -3.99 -14.00 12.01
C PHE A 250 -3.07 -15.17 12.38
N LYS A 251 -1.77 -14.92 12.54
CA LYS A 251 -0.81 -15.92 13.05
C LYS A 251 -1.22 -16.49 14.40
N GLY A 252 -1.73 -15.64 15.29
CA GLY A 252 -2.24 -16.05 16.60
C GLY A 252 -3.37 -17.07 16.48
N VAL A 253 -4.35 -16.83 15.60
CA VAL A 253 -5.48 -17.76 15.39
C VAL A 253 -5.01 -19.07 14.77
N ILE A 254 -4.14 -19.01 13.76
CA ILE A 254 -3.59 -20.21 13.10
C ILE A 254 -2.73 -21.04 14.07
N GLY A 255 -1.94 -20.40 14.94
CA GLY A 255 -1.16 -21.08 15.98
C GLY A 255 -1.97 -21.57 17.20
N LEU A 256 -3.24 -21.17 17.33
CA LEU A 256 -4.16 -21.60 18.39
C LEU A 256 -5.10 -22.74 17.97
N THR A 257 -5.06 -23.18 16.70
CA THR A 257 -5.87 -24.31 16.25
C THR A 257 -5.07 -25.62 16.40
N PRO A 258 -5.45 -26.54 17.30
CA PRO A 258 -4.86 -27.87 17.32
C PRO A 258 -5.31 -28.63 16.06
N SER A 259 -4.39 -29.34 15.41
CA SER A 259 -4.71 -30.33 14.37
C SER A 259 -5.76 -31.30 14.93
N GLY A 260 -6.97 -31.28 14.39
CA GLY A 260 -8.04 -32.18 14.81
C GLY A 260 -7.67 -33.62 14.51
N ARG A 261 -7.28 -34.39 15.54
CA ARG A 261 -7.42 -35.85 15.54
C ARG A 261 -8.16 -36.27 16.79
N SER A 262 -9.37 -36.77 16.59
CA SER A 262 -10.14 -37.51 17.58
C SER A 262 -9.37 -38.75 18.02
N GLY A 263 -9.16 -38.88 19.33
CA GLY A 263 -8.69 -40.11 19.98
C GLY A 263 -7.26 -40.07 20.50
N GLY A 264 -7.14 -40.09 21.83
CA GLY A 264 -5.91 -40.50 22.52
C GLY A 264 -5.04 -39.36 23.02
N CYS A 265 -4.98 -39.23 24.35
CA CYS A 265 -4.08 -38.37 25.09
C CYS A 265 -2.60 -38.59 24.68
N VAL A 266 -2.03 -37.65 23.90
CA VAL A 266 -0.64 -37.19 24.03
C VAL A 266 -0.61 -35.73 23.57
N SER A 267 -0.39 -34.82 24.53
CA SER A 267 -0.01 -33.44 24.28
C SER A 267 1.34 -33.39 23.55
N ARG A 268 1.32 -33.38 22.22
CA ARG A 268 2.44 -32.84 21.45
C ARG A 268 2.19 -31.35 21.28
N PRO A 269 3.07 -30.47 21.77
CA PRO A 269 3.02 -29.07 21.38
C PRO A 269 3.17 -29.05 19.86
N VAL A 270 2.22 -28.44 19.15
CA VAL A 270 2.48 -27.96 17.79
C VAL A 270 3.79 -27.18 17.91
N ALA A 271 4.78 -27.59 17.12
CA ALA A 271 6.09 -26.99 17.12
C ALA A 271 5.91 -25.48 17.19
N ARG A 272 6.55 -24.83 18.19
CA ARG A 272 6.58 -23.37 18.26
C ARG A 272 7.03 -22.92 16.89
N GLY A 273 6.12 -22.35 16.11
CA GLY A 273 6.47 -21.66 14.88
C GLY A 273 7.28 -20.45 15.29
N SER A 274 8.58 -20.65 15.53
CA SER A 274 9.58 -19.59 15.63
C SER A 274 9.87 -19.03 14.24
N GLY A 275 8.81 -18.83 13.45
CA GLY A 275 8.87 -18.16 12.17
C GLY A 275 9.12 -16.68 12.42
N GLN A 276 10.38 -16.34 12.70
CA GLN A 276 11.01 -15.23 11.97
C GLN A 276 11.05 -15.65 10.48
N GLY A 277 9.87 -15.86 9.88
CA GLY A 277 9.73 -16.20 8.48
C GLY A 277 9.93 -14.93 7.68
N ASP A 278 10.58 -15.04 6.54
CA ASP A 278 10.78 -13.96 5.59
C ASP A 278 9.39 -13.38 5.21
N TRP A 279 9.11 -12.13 5.58
CA TRP A 279 7.85 -11.44 5.24
C TRP A 279 8.14 -10.51 4.07
N SER A 280 7.48 -10.74 2.94
CA SER A 280 7.43 -9.76 1.86
C SER A 280 6.20 -8.88 2.05
N ASP A 281 6.39 -7.71 2.65
CA ASP A 281 5.42 -6.62 2.60
C ASP A 281 5.59 -5.92 1.25
N HIS A 282 4.57 -6.03 0.41
CA HIS A 282 4.51 -5.32 -0.85
C HIS A 282 3.47 -4.21 -0.68
N ASP A 283 3.91 -3.04 -0.20
CA ASP A 283 3.06 -1.87 -0.39
C ASP A 283 2.97 -1.60 -1.90
N GLU A 284 1.79 -1.15 -2.35
CA GLU A 284 1.77 -0.23 -3.48
C GLU A 284 2.48 1.05 -3.03
N GLN A 285 3.83 1.01 -3.02
CA GLN A 285 4.63 2.09 -2.48
C GLN A 285 4.43 3.32 -3.37
N GLN A 286 3.65 4.27 -2.86
CA GLN A 286 3.54 5.63 -3.33
C GLN A 286 4.79 6.36 -2.82
N GLU A 287 5.90 6.26 -3.56
CA GLU A 287 7.18 6.82 -3.13
C GLU A 287 7.33 8.26 -3.61
N ALA A 288 7.40 9.17 -2.65
CA ALA A 288 7.87 10.52 -2.86
C ALA A 288 9.37 10.66 -2.47
N SER A 289 10.31 10.18 -3.30
CA SER A 289 11.74 10.32 -3.00
C SER A 289 12.21 11.78 -2.83
N HIS A 290 12.55 12.16 -1.60
CA HIS A 290 13.32 13.37 -1.24
C HIS A 290 14.81 12.97 -1.12
N PRO A 291 15.79 13.64 -1.76
CA PRO A 291 17.17 13.54 -1.35
C PRO A 291 17.28 14.17 0.04
N GLY A 292 17.44 13.32 1.06
CA GLY A 292 17.63 13.77 2.44
C GLY A 292 18.81 14.73 2.57
N ALA A 293 18.64 15.72 3.44
CA ALA A 293 19.73 16.47 4.02
C ALA A 293 20.74 15.50 4.65
N GLY A 294 22.03 15.62 4.31
CA GLY A 294 23.11 14.89 4.96
C GLY A 294 23.69 13.71 4.18
N ARG A 295 24.36 13.97 3.04
CA ARG A 295 25.54 13.19 2.62
C ARG A 295 26.60 14.14 2.06
N PRO A 296 27.88 14.04 2.47
CA PRO A 296 28.95 14.85 1.90
C PRO A 296 29.10 14.52 0.41
N GLN A 297 29.15 15.55 -0.42
CA GLN A 297 29.30 15.44 -1.87
C GLN A 297 30.60 14.69 -2.21
N ALA A 298 30.48 13.56 -2.92
CA ALA A 298 31.60 12.95 -3.61
C ALA A 298 31.44 13.16 -5.12
N ARG A 299 32.33 14.02 -5.64
CA ARG A 299 32.78 14.23 -7.03
C ARG A 299 31.78 14.80 -8.05
N ALA A 300 32.20 15.95 -8.57
CA ALA A 300 31.61 16.72 -9.66
C ALA A 300 31.51 15.94 -10.96
N GLY A 301 30.34 15.99 -11.61
CA GLY A 301 30.12 15.45 -12.94
C GLY A 301 28.73 14.85 -13.17
N ARG A 302 27.66 15.64 -12.97
CA ARG A 302 26.32 15.50 -13.59
C ARG A 302 25.44 16.65 -13.12
N GLN A 303 25.30 17.67 -13.95
CA GLN A 303 24.21 18.64 -13.84
C GLN A 303 22.89 17.90 -14.20
N ASP A 304 21.81 18.21 -13.49
CA ASP A 304 20.44 17.68 -13.61
C ASP A 304 20.05 16.50 -12.69
N ALA A 305 20.29 16.65 -11.39
CA ALA A 305 19.61 15.86 -10.35
C ALA A 305 18.22 16.45 -10.03
N ARG A 306 17.31 16.54 -11.02
CA ARG A 306 15.91 16.94 -10.78
C ARG A 306 15.20 15.89 -9.92
N ARG A 307 14.40 16.34 -8.95
CA ARG A 307 13.66 15.44 -8.05
C ARG A 307 12.56 14.77 -8.86
N ARG A 308 12.53 13.42 -8.85
CA ARG A 308 11.50 12.65 -9.53
C ARG A 308 10.62 11.97 -8.49
N GLN A 309 9.32 12.20 -8.58
CA GLN A 309 8.31 11.57 -7.75
C GLN A 309 7.61 10.49 -8.55
N ARG A 310 7.43 9.30 -7.97
CA ARG A 310 6.82 8.15 -8.66
C ARG A 310 5.53 7.77 -7.97
N HIS A 311 4.42 8.08 -8.64
CA HIS A 311 3.10 7.63 -8.23
C HIS A 311 2.90 6.21 -8.77
N ARG A 312 2.46 5.31 -7.91
CA ARG A 312 2.04 3.96 -8.27
C ARG A 312 0.61 3.79 -7.75
N ARG A 313 -0.29 3.38 -8.62
CA ARG A 313 -1.69 3.09 -8.27
C ARG A 313 -2.06 1.75 -8.89
N GLY A 314 -2.35 0.73 -8.08
CA GLY A 314 -2.53 -0.62 -8.61
C GLY A 314 -1.23 -1.26 -9.09
N VAL A 315 -0.05 -0.76 -8.68
CA VAL A 315 1.24 -1.26 -9.19
C VAL A 315 2.22 -1.47 -8.05
N SER A 316 2.70 -2.70 -7.91
CA SER A 316 3.73 -3.04 -6.93
C SER A 316 5.13 -2.60 -7.37
N ARG A 317 6.00 -2.33 -6.40
CA ARG A 317 7.42 -2.10 -6.68
C ARG A 317 8.16 -3.41 -6.88
N ALA A 318 8.61 -3.67 -8.10
CA ALA A 318 9.65 -4.66 -8.36
C ALA A 318 11.03 -3.98 -8.27
N ARG A 319 11.82 -4.30 -7.23
CA ARG A 319 13.24 -3.95 -7.20
C ARG A 319 14.02 -5.09 -7.87
N SER A 320 14.89 -4.77 -8.82
CA SER A 320 15.89 -5.75 -9.27
C SER A 320 16.80 -6.08 -8.08
N VAL A 321 16.90 -7.35 -7.71
CA VAL A 321 18.04 -7.81 -6.91
C VAL A 321 19.26 -7.56 -7.79
N ARG A 322 20.07 -6.55 -7.47
CA ARG A 322 21.46 -6.61 -7.92
C ARG A 322 22.01 -7.83 -7.20
N ALA A 323 22.35 -8.88 -7.94
CA ALA A 323 23.19 -9.92 -7.42
C ALA A 323 24.49 -9.24 -7.01
N ASP A 324 24.61 -8.91 -5.74
CA ASP A 324 25.91 -8.64 -5.14
C ASP A 324 26.63 -9.99 -5.23
N VAL A 325 27.44 -10.11 -6.29
CA VAL A 325 28.45 -11.15 -6.41
C VAL A 325 29.31 -11.00 -5.16
N LEU A 326 29.12 -11.90 -4.20
CA LEU A 326 30.05 -12.10 -3.11
C LEU A 326 31.43 -12.23 -3.74
N PRO A 327 32.40 -11.35 -3.42
CA PRO A 327 33.77 -11.60 -3.85
C PRO A 327 34.21 -12.89 -3.18
N VAL A 328 34.53 -13.88 -4.01
CA VAL A 328 35.33 -15.03 -3.59
C VAL A 328 36.71 -14.49 -3.23
N ALA A 329 37.02 -14.50 -1.93
CA ALA A 329 38.36 -14.69 -1.37
C ALA A 329 38.22 -15.15 0.09
#